data_AF-A0A330LWR5-F1
#
_entry.id   AF-A0A330LWR5-F1
#
_cell.length_a   1.000
_cell.length_b   1.000
_cell.length_c   1.000
_cell.angle_alpha   90.00
_cell.angle_beta   90.00
_cell.angle_gamma   90.00
#
_symmetry.space_group_name_H-M   'P 1'
#
loop_
_entity.id
_entity.type
_entity.pdbx_description
1 polymer ?
#
loop_
_entity_poly.entity_id
_entity_poly.type
_entity_poly.pdbx_seq_one_letter_code
_entity_poly.pdbx_strand_id
1 'polypeptide(L)'
;MIEIIINTFEIFNYSKLPNSDNRIFKSNIMDDYWVIYQGSPSQLLEKKVQSELMAQCKKVCTDPAFEKNANIICLWNVESIDKKTIRQLHHAEEDIYFFKKNVLYYTQSELTSYKEQSSTYPLQNLLQQSPTNPEVFQRYKENINKGTWESLLYRICMKLTFIRHSAPYYRY
;
A
#
# COMPACT_ATOMS: atom_id res chain seq x y z
N MET A 1 -3.88 5.95 -8.41
CA MET A 1 -3.32 5.11 -7.33
C MET A 1 -3.82 5.55 -5.97
N ILE A 2 -3.61 6.81 -5.56
CA ILE A 2 -4.03 7.28 -4.22
C ILE A 2 -5.51 7.01 -3.93
N GLU A 3 -6.42 7.30 -4.85
CA GLU A 3 -7.86 7.02 -4.72
C GLU A 3 -8.15 5.53 -4.50
N ILE A 4 -7.45 4.64 -5.21
CA ILE A 4 -7.60 3.18 -5.04
C ILE A 4 -7.23 2.78 -3.60
N ILE A 5 -6.14 3.34 -3.07
CA ILE A 5 -5.70 3.06 -1.71
C ILE A 5 -6.63 3.66 -0.66
N ILE A 6 -7.13 4.88 -0.85
CA ILE A 6 -8.13 5.49 0.03
C ILE A 6 -9.39 4.64 0.08
N ASN A 7 -9.94 4.26 -1.09
CA ASN A 7 -11.12 3.41 -1.15
C ASN A 7 -10.86 2.03 -0.55
N THR A 8 -9.63 1.51 -0.66
CA THR A 8 -9.22 0.26 -0.01
C THR A 8 -9.28 0.39 1.52
N PHE A 9 -8.77 1.48 2.09
CA PHE A 9 -8.90 1.74 3.54
C PHE A 9 -10.37 1.73 3.98
N GLU A 10 -11.24 2.43 3.26
CA GLU A 10 -12.67 2.52 3.58
C GLU A 10 -13.36 1.15 3.53
N ILE A 11 -13.10 0.35 2.48
CA ILE A 11 -13.64 -1.02 2.34
C ILE A 11 -13.25 -1.91 3.54
N PHE A 12 -12.06 -1.71 4.10
CA PHE A 12 -11.53 -2.52 5.20
C PHE A 12 -11.70 -1.85 6.59
N ASN A 13 -12.70 -0.98 6.75
CA ASN A 13 -13.05 -0.33 8.02
C ASN A 13 -11.96 0.57 8.61
N TYR A 14 -11.24 1.29 7.76
CA TYR A 14 -10.38 2.40 8.19
C TYR A 14 -11.07 3.72 7.90
N SER A 15 -11.03 4.62 8.87
CA SER A 15 -11.53 5.98 8.73
C SER A 15 -10.38 6.96 8.65
N LYS A 16 -10.53 7.97 7.79
CA LYS A 16 -9.61 9.10 7.76
C LYS A 16 -9.66 9.85 9.10
N LEU A 17 -8.51 10.25 9.63
CA LEU A 17 -8.46 11.13 10.79
C LEU A 17 -8.94 12.56 10.44
N PRO A 18 -9.79 13.19 11.27
CA PRO A 18 -10.22 14.58 11.09
C PRO A 18 -9.01 15.51 10.95
N ASN A 19 -9.13 16.59 10.18
CA ASN A 19 -8.06 17.59 10.00
C ASN A 19 -6.74 17.07 9.40
N SER A 20 -6.73 15.86 8.82
CA SER A 20 -5.61 15.41 7.97
C SER A 20 -5.86 15.80 6.50
N ASP A 21 -4.79 15.99 5.72
CA ASP A 21 -4.82 16.22 4.27
C ASP A 21 -5.19 14.95 3.45
N ASN A 22 -6.09 14.11 3.97
CA ASN A 22 -6.47 12.80 3.40
C ASN A 22 -5.34 11.75 3.42
N ARG A 23 -4.39 11.88 4.33
CA ARG A 23 -3.21 10.99 4.36
C ARG A 23 -3.16 10.05 5.54
N ILE A 24 -3.95 10.26 6.59
CA ILE A 24 -3.86 9.47 7.82
C ILE A 24 -5.17 8.73 8.05
N PHE A 25 -5.06 7.41 8.22
CA PHE A 25 -6.18 6.49 8.41
C PHE A 25 -5.98 5.71 9.70
N LYS A 26 -7.05 5.53 10.47
CA LYS A 26 -7.09 4.69 11.68
C LYS A 26 -8.09 3.56 11.46
N SER A 27 -7.73 2.34 11.87
CA SER A 27 -8.69 1.22 11.89
C SER A 27 -9.79 1.50 12.91
N ASN A 28 -11.04 1.20 12.55
CA ASN A 28 -12.18 1.34 13.45
C ASN A 28 -12.26 0.22 14.50
N ILE A 29 -11.38 -0.79 14.42
CA ILE A 29 -11.46 -2.04 15.20
C ILE A 29 -10.27 -2.18 16.16
N MET A 30 -9.11 -1.63 15.80
CA MET A 30 -7.87 -1.76 16.57
C MET A 30 -6.98 -0.53 16.42
N ASP A 31 -5.96 -0.40 17.26
CA ASP A 31 -4.98 0.69 17.17
C ASP A 31 -3.94 0.43 16.08
N ASP A 32 -4.40 0.44 14.83
CA ASP A 32 -3.60 0.37 13.62
C ASP A 32 -3.78 1.63 12.78
N TYR A 33 -2.65 2.21 12.38
CA TYR A 33 -2.59 3.52 11.73
C TYR A 33 -1.80 3.43 10.44
N TRP A 34 -2.30 4.11 9.41
CA TRP A 34 -1.65 4.17 8.12
C TRP A 34 -1.53 5.59 7.63
N VAL A 35 -0.35 5.91 7.10
CA VAL A 35 -0.03 7.19 6.49
C VAL A 35 0.30 6.97 5.01
N ILE A 36 -0.41 7.66 4.13
CA ILE A 36 -0.15 7.62 2.68
C ILE A 36 0.91 8.66 2.33
N TYR A 37 2.00 8.19 1.72
CA TYR A 37 3.03 9.03 1.12
C TYR A 37 3.05 8.82 -0.39
N GLN A 38 3.17 9.89 -1.18
CA GLN A 38 3.34 9.81 -2.63
C GLN A 38 4.72 10.33 -3.00
N GLY A 39 5.54 9.49 -3.63
CA GLY A 39 6.91 9.83 -3.99
C GLY A 39 7.79 8.60 -4.06
N SER A 40 9.07 8.82 -4.30
CA SER A 40 10.05 7.72 -4.27
C SER A 40 10.45 7.36 -2.83
N PRO A 41 10.87 6.11 -2.59
CA PRO A 41 11.40 5.70 -1.30
C PRO A 41 12.63 6.53 -0.88
N SER A 42 13.49 6.90 -1.84
CA SER A 42 14.65 7.75 -1.55
C SER A 42 14.25 9.10 -0.95
N GLN A 43 13.20 9.74 -1.48
CA GLN A 43 12.65 10.98 -0.92
C GLN A 43 12.02 10.75 0.46
N LEU A 44 11.29 9.64 0.63
CA LEU A 44 10.72 9.26 1.93
C LEU A 44 11.80 9.04 3.01
N LEU A 45 13.00 8.60 2.63
CA LEU A 45 14.11 8.38 3.56
C LEU A 45 14.90 9.65 3.89
N GLU A 46 14.62 10.78 3.24
CA GLU A 46 15.22 12.04 3.63
C GLU A 46 14.78 12.41 5.06
N LYS A 47 15.74 12.62 5.96
CA LYS A 47 15.49 12.93 7.37
C LYS A 47 14.51 14.09 7.56
N LYS A 48 14.60 15.11 6.70
CA LYS A 48 13.69 16.26 6.70
C LYS A 48 12.25 15.84 6.41
N VAL A 49 12.03 15.06 5.35
CA VAL A 49 10.71 14.55 4.95
C VAL A 49 10.09 13.70 6.06
N GLN A 50 10.86 12.78 6.65
CA GLN A 50 10.36 11.93 7.75
C GLN A 50 9.98 12.76 8.99
N SER A 51 10.82 13.73 9.35
CA SER A 51 10.59 14.59 10.51
C SER A 51 9.37 15.48 10.31
N GLU A 52 9.21 16.06 9.12
CA GLU A 52 8.04 16.87 8.76
C GLU A 52 6.77 16.03 8.74
N LEU A 53 6.81 14.82 8.17
CA LEU A 53 5.67 13.91 8.14
C LEU A 53 5.24 13.49 9.55
N MET A 54 6.19 13.14 10.41
CA MET A 54 5.92 12.82 11.81
C MET A 54 5.33 14.02 12.56
N ALA A 55 5.89 15.22 12.39
CA ALA A 55 5.37 16.43 13.01
C ALA A 55 3.94 16.76 12.56
N GLN A 56 3.64 16.58 11.27
CA GLN A 56 2.27 16.73 10.75
C GLN A 56 1.33 15.69 11.35
N CYS A 57 1.75 14.44 11.44
CA CYS A 57 0.94 13.38 12.04
C CYS A 57 0.63 13.67 13.51
N LYS A 58 1.61 14.11 14.30
CA LYS A 58 1.43 14.46 15.73
C LYS A 58 0.50 15.64 15.97
N LYS A 59 0.35 16.56 15.00
CA LYS A 59 -0.63 17.66 15.09
C LYS A 59 -2.07 17.17 14.98
N VAL A 60 -2.28 16.05 14.28
CA VAL A 60 -3.60 15.54 13.95
C VAL A 60 -3.99 14.34 14.82
N CYS A 61 -3.01 13.53 15.22
CA CYS A 61 -3.18 12.37 16.06
C CYS A 61 -2.44 12.56 17.38
N THR A 62 -3.21 12.71 18.46
CA THR A 62 -2.68 12.79 19.84
C THR A 62 -2.65 11.43 20.53
N ASP A 63 -3.01 10.35 19.82
CA ASP A 63 -3.04 9.01 20.38
C ASP A 63 -1.60 8.50 20.62
N PRO A 64 -1.21 8.18 21.86
CA PRO A 64 0.14 7.67 22.16
C PRO A 64 0.49 6.37 21.42
N ALA A 65 -0.50 5.58 21.01
CA ALA A 65 -0.30 4.35 20.26
C ALA A 65 0.18 4.62 18.81
N PHE A 66 -0.09 5.82 18.26
CA PHE A 66 0.26 6.17 16.89
C PHE A 66 1.76 6.00 16.61
N GLU A 67 2.62 6.55 17.46
CA GLU A 67 4.08 6.49 17.25
C GLU A 67 4.64 5.06 17.24
N LYS A 68 3.97 4.13 17.92
CA LYS A 68 4.39 2.73 18.00
C LYS A 68 3.81 1.87 16.87
N ASN A 69 2.61 2.21 16.40
CA ASN A 69 1.81 1.36 15.52
C ASN A 69 1.60 1.94 14.13
N ALA A 70 2.14 3.12 13.82
CA ALA A 70 1.96 3.75 12.52
C ALA A 70 2.78 3.09 11.41
N ASN A 71 2.07 2.71 10.36
CA ASN A 71 2.59 2.26 9.08
C ASN A 71 2.60 3.43 8.09
N ILE A 72 3.59 3.49 7.22
CA ILE A 72 3.54 4.28 5.98
C ILE A 72 3.31 3.33 4.82
N ILE A 73 2.41 3.72 3.92
CA ILE A 73 2.34 3.19 2.56
C ILE A 73 2.89 4.23 1.58
N CYS A 74 4.04 3.94 0.98
CA CYS A 74 4.71 4.76 -0.01
C CYS A 74 4.24 4.36 -1.41
N LEU A 75 3.47 5.23 -2.08
CA LEU A 75 2.96 5.02 -3.42
C LEU A 75 3.99 5.53 -4.43
N TRP A 76 4.69 4.60 -5.07
CA TRP A 76 5.82 4.91 -5.94
C TRP A 76 5.53 4.50 -7.40
N ASN A 77 5.26 5.49 -8.25
CA ASN A 77 5.17 5.26 -9.70
C ASN A 77 6.59 5.11 -10.26
N VAL A 78 6.85 4.01 -10.95
CA VAL A 78 8.13 3.70 -11.60
C VAL A 78 7.94 3.48 -13.09
N GLU A 79 8.91 3.90 -13.89
CA GLU A 79 8.93 3.64 -15.33
C GLU A 79 9.03 2.13 -15.62
N SER A 80 9.87 1.43 -14.84
CA SER A 80 10.05 -0.01 -14.95
C SER A 80 10.41 -0.64 -13.60
N ILE A 81 10.11 -1.93 -13.46
CA ILE A 81 10.43 -2.74 -12.28
C ILE A 81 11.74 -3.46 -12.55
N ASP A 82 12.85 -2.85 -12.16
CA ASP A 82 14.20 -3.37 -12.34
C ASP A 82 14.91 -3.65 -10.99
N LYS A 83 16.16 -4.11 -11.04
CA LYS A 83 16.97 -4.37 -9.83
C LYS A 83 17.16 -3.11 -8.98
N LYS A 84 17.21 -1.91 -9.57
CA LYS A 84 17.38 -0.65 -8.85
C LYS A 84 16.10 -0.32 -8.08
N THR A 85 14.94 -0.49 -8.71
CA THR A 85 13.62 -0.36 -8.08
C THR A 85 13.52 -1.29 -6.87
N ILE A 86 13.86 -2.57 -7.04
CA ILE A 86 13.83 -3.56 -5.96
C ILE A 86 14.83 -3.23 -4.84
N ARG A 87 16.03 -2.73 -5.16
CA ARG A 87 17.00 -2.32 -4.14
C ARG A 87 16.51 -1.14 -3.30
N GLN A 88 15.90 -0.12 -3.93
CA GLN A 88 15.37 1.04 -3.21
C GLN A 88 14.16 0.67 -2.33
N LEU A 89 13.31 -0.23 -2.82
CA LEU A 89 12.24 -0.87 -2.04
C LEU A 89 12.81 -1.47 -0.75
N HIS A 90 13.77 -2.39 -0.85
CA HIS A 90 14.33 -3.07 0.33
C HIS A 90 14.97 -2.09 1.31
N HIS A 91 15.81 -1.18 0.81
CA HIS A 91 16.46 -0.18 1.64
C HIS A 91 15.46 0.69 2.44
N ALA A 92 14.30 0.98 1.85
CA ALA A 92 13.27 1.73 2.56
C ALA A 92 12.46 0.90 3.56
N GLU A 93 12.15 -0.36 3.25
CA GLU A 93 11.38 -1.22 4.17
C GLU A 93 12.23 -1.70 5.36
N GLU A 94 13.55 -1.75 5.21
CA GLU A 94 14.50 -2.07 6.29
C GLU A 94 14.81 -0.85 7.20
N ASP A 95 14.38 0.35 6.83
CA ASP A 95 14.62 1.57 7.61
C ASP A 95 13.72 1.62 8.86
N ILE A 96 14.33 1.48 10.04
CA ILE A 96 13.63 1.36 11.34
C ILE A 96 13.14 2.69 11.94
N TYR A 97 13.41 3.83 11.31
CA TYR A 97 13.10 5.15 11.90
C TYR A 97 11.65 5.61 11.64
N PHE A 98 11.03 6.24 12.63
CA PHE A 98 9.71 6.91 12.64
C PHE A 98 8.46 6.06 12.36
N PHE A 99 8.50 5.16 11.36
CA PHE A 99 7.35 4.39 10.90
C PHE A 99 7.79 3.04 10.34
N LYS A 100 6.91 2.03 10.42
CA LYS A 100 7.04 0.84 9.57
C LYS A 100 6.69 1.22 8.14
N LYS A 101 7.64 1.10 7.21
CA LYS A 101 7.46 1.51 5.82
C LYS A 101 7.07 0.32 4.96
N ASN A 102 6.05 0.52 4.14
CA ASN A 102 5.61 -0.40 3.10
C ASN A 102 5.68 0.37 1.79
N VAL A 103 6.44 -0.11 0.82
CA VAL A 103 6.55 0.56 -0.49
C VAL A 103 5.72 -0.21 -1.51
N LEU A 104 4.72 0.47 -2.05
CA LEU A 104 3.89 0.00 -3.14
C LEU A 104 4.35 0.66 -4.44
N TYR A 105 5.22 -0.04 -5.15
CA TYR A 105 5.66 0.36 -6.48
C TYR A 105 4.72 -0.18 -7.57
N TYR A 106 4.55 0.60 -8.62
CA TYR A 106 3.70 0.25 -9.76
C TYR A 106 4.14 1.02 -11.00
N THR A 107 3.97 0.41 -12.17
CA THR A 107 4.11 1.12 -13.44
C THR A 107 2.81 1.77 -13.85
N GLN A 108 2.88 2.71 -14.80
CA GLN A 108 1.67 3.30 -15.37
C GLN A 108 0.82 2.26 -16.13
N SER A 109 1.43 1.28 -16.79
CA SER A 109 0.70 0.21 -17.49
C SER A 109 -0.10 -0.66 -16.52
N GLU A 110 0.48 -1.03 -15.38
CA GLU A 110 -0.19 -1.80 -14.33
C GLU A 110 -1.38 -1.04 -13.76
N LEU A 111 -1.19 0.25 -13.49
CA LEU A 111 -2.27 1.10 -12.96
C LEU A 111 -3.42 1.25 -13.96
N THR A 112 -3.11 1.44 -15.25
CA THR A 112 -4.13 1.53 -16.30
C THR A 112 -4.92 0.22 -16.42
N SER A 113 -4.22 -0.92 -16.53
CA SER A 113 -4.86 -2.24 -16.59
C SER A 113 -5.72 -2.54 -15.36
N TYR A 114 -5.25 -2.15 -14.16
CA TYR A 114 -6.03 -2.31 -12.93
C TYR A 114 -7.28 -1.44 -12.92
N LYS A 115 -7.19 -0.20 -13.42
CA LYS A 115 -8.35 0.69 -13.53
C LYS A 115 -9.40 0.13 -14.48
N GLU A 116 -8.99 -0.39 -15.64
CA GLU A 116 -9.89 -1.07 -16.59
C GLU A 116 -10.62 -2.25 -15.93
N GLN A 117 -9.90 -3.05 -15.16
CA GLN A 117 -10.50 -4.15 -14.41
C GLN A 117 -11.49 -3.64 -13.34
N SER A 118 -11.18 -2.53 -12.66
CA SER A 118 -12.05 -1.92 -11.65
C SER A 118 -13.33 -1.27 -12.22
N SER A 119 -13.34 -0.97 -13.52
CA SER A 119 -14.55 -0.55 -14.24
C SER A 119 -15.50 -1.73 -14.50
N THR A 120 -14.97 -2.95 -14.55
CA THR A 120 -15.75 -4.18 -14.79
C THR A 120 -16.22 -4.80 -13.48
N TYR A 121 -15.39 -4.77 -12.45
CA TYR A 121 -15.64 -5.40 -11.15
C TYR A 121 -15.51 -4.38 -10.01
N PRO A 122 -16.41 -4.40 -9.01
CA PRO A 122 -16.26 -3.57 -7.82
C PRO A 122 -14.89 -3.79 -7.16
N LEU A 123 -14.28 -2.70 -6.68
CA LEU A 123 -12.97 -2.75 -6.02
C LEU A 123 -12.96 -3.76 -4.85
N GLN A 124 -14.06 -3.87 -4.10
CA GLN A 124 -14.21 -4.86 -3.05
C GLN A 124 -14.04 -6.30 -3.56
N ASN A 125 -14.64 -6.64 -4.70
CA ASN A 125 -14.49 -7.98 -5.30
C ASN A 125 -13.05 -8.21 -5.76
N LEU A 126 -12.40 -7.19 -6.32
CA LEU A 126 -10.99 -7.28 -6.71
C LEU A 126 -10.07 -7.53 -5.53
N LEU A 127 -10.34 -6.95 -4.36
CA LEU A 127 -9.49 -7.09 -3.17
C LEU A 127 -9.81 -8.35 -2.35
N GLN A 128 -11.06 -8.78 -2.30
CA GLN A 128 -11.50 -9.87 -1.42
C GLN A 128 -11.63 -11.23 -2.14
N GLN A 129 -12.00 -11.24 -3.42
CA GLN A 129 -12.31 -12.48 -4.16
C GLN A 129 -11.22 -12.84 -5.18
N SER A 130 -10.69 -11.86 -5.91
CA SER A 130 -9.70 -12.11 -6.96
C SER A 130 -8.40 -12.73 -6.44
N PRO A 131 -7.82 -12.35 -5.28
CA PRO A 131 -6.57 -12.95 -4.81
C PRO A 131 -6.69 -14.44 -4.46
N THR A 132 -7.90 -14.91 -4.14
CA THR A 132 -8.21 -16.31 -3.82
C THR A 132 -8.72 -17.10 -5.02
N ASN A 133 -8.89 -16.46 -6.19
CA ASN A 133 -9.31 -17.13 -7.42
C ASN A 133 -8.10 -17.84 -8.06
N PRO A 134 -8.13 -19.18 -8.25
CA PRO A 134 -7.02 -19.93 -8.84
C PRO A 134 -6.61 -19.46 -10.24
N GLU A 135 -7.55 -19.00 -11.06
CA GLU A 135 -7.25 -18.52 -12.42
C GLU A 135 -6.53 -17.17 -12.40
N VAL A 136 -6.95 -16.27 -11.50
CA VAL A 136 -6.26 -14.98 -11.28
C VAL A 136 -4.83 -15.23 -10.80
N PHE A 137 -4.67 -16.17 -9.86
CA PHE A 137 -3.35 -16.56 -9.37
C PHE A 137 -2.48 -17.18 -10.47
N GLN A 138 -3.07 -18.02 -11.33
CA GLN A 138 -2.35 -18.61 -12.46
C GLN A 138 -1.88 -17.53 -13.44
N ARG A 139 -2.76 -16.59 -13.81
CA ARG A 139 -2.39 -15.45 -14.68
C ARG A 139 -1.30 -14.59 -14.06
N TYR A 140 -1.35 -14.35 -12.75
CA TYR A 140 -0.30 -13.65 -12.03
C TYR A 140 1.06 -14.35 -12.20
N LYS A 141 1.13 -15.66 -11.95
CA LYS A 141 2.39 -16.45 -12.07
C LYS A 141 2.96 -16.44 -13.49
N GLU A 142 2.11 -16.52 -14.50
CA GLU A 142 2.54 -16.54 -15.92
C GLU A 142 2.99 -15.16 -16.43
N ASN A 143 2.61 -14.09 -15.74
CA ASN A 143 2.82 -12.71 -16.17
C ASN A 143 3.54 -11.84 -15.12
N ILE A 144 4.34 -12.46 -14.26
CA ILE A 144 5.18 -11.76 -13.29
C ILE A 144 5.98 -10.67 -14.00
N ASN A 145 5.86 -9.43 -13.51
CA ASN A 145 6.52 -8.22 -14.04
C ASN A 145 6.17 -7.84 -15.49
N LYS A 146 5.11 -8.41 -16.09
CA LYS A 146 4.64 -8.01 -17.44
C LYS A 146 3.67 -6.83 -17.44
N GLY A 147 3.51 -6.17 -16.30
CA GLY A 147 2.70 -4.97 -16.19
C GLY A 147 1.18 -5.21 -16.12
N THR A 148 0.75 -6.37 -15.63
CA THR A 148 -0.68 -6.73 -15.55
C THR A 148 -1.36 -6.24 -14.27
N TRP A 149 -2.69 -6.11 -14.30
CA TRP A 149 -3.47 -5.74 -13.12
C TRP A 149 -3.33 -6.75 -11.98
N GLU A 150 -3.16 -8.04 -12.26
CA GLU A 150 -2.96 -9.06 -11.22
C GLU A 150 -1.66 -8.80 -10.45
N SER A 151 -0.59 -8.38 -11.15
CA SER A 151 0.69 -8.03 -10.51
C SER A 151 0.52 -6.89 -9.51
N LEU A 152 -0.25 -5.86 -9.87
CA LEU A 152 -0.56 -4.75 -8.96
C LEU A 152 -1.50 -5.18 -7.83
N LEU A 153 -2.53 -5.98 -8.13
CA LEU A 153 -3.45 -6.51 -7.13
C LEU A 153 -2.69 -7.26 -6.03
N TYR A 154 -1.85 -8.23 -6.40
CA TYR A 154 -1.09 -9.00 -5.42
C TYR A 154 -0.11 -8.13 -4.63
N ARG A 155 0.51 -7.11 -5.25
CA ARG A 155 1.36 -6.17 -4.50
C ARG A 155 0.57 -5.31 -3.51
N ILE A 156 -0.61 -4.79 -3.88
CA ILE A 156 -1.50 -4.05 -2.96
C ILE A 156 -1.81 -4.93 -1.74
N CYS A 157 -2.25 -6.15 -2.03
CA CYS A 157 -2.64 -7.15 -1.05
C CYS A 157 -1.51 -7.53 -0.08
N MET A 158 -0.29 -7.72 -0.59
CA MET A 158 0.89 -8.03 0.24
C MET A 158 1.34 -6.84 1.09
N LYS A 159 1.21 -5.60 0.59
CA LYS A 159 1.68 -4.40 1.29
C LYS A 159 0.68 -3.85 2.30
N LEU A 160 -0.61 -4.06 2.08
CA LEU A 160 -1.68 -3.68 3.00
C LEU A 160 -2.09 -4.90 3.82
N THR A 161 -1.35 -5.18 4.89
CA THR A 161 -1.48 -6.43 5.67
C THR A 161 -2.83 -6.62 6.36
N PHE A 162 -3.66 -5.58 6.42
CA PHE A 162 -5.04 -5.67 6.91
C PHE A 162 -6.01 -6.28 5.90
N ILE A 163 -5.61 -6.37 4.61
CA ILE A 163 -6.31 -7.15 3.60
C ILE A 163 -6.07 -8.61 3.95
N ARG A 164 -6.93 -9.15 4.81
CA ARG A 164 -6.87 -10.56 5.18
C ARG A 164 -7.21 -11.37 3.95
N HIS A 165 -6.23 -12.11 3.45
CA HIS A 165 -6.53 -13.26 2.62
C HIS A 165 -7.00 -14.39 3.50
N SER A 166 -8.19 -14.93 3.22
CA SER A 166 -8.37 -16.37 3.33
C SER A 166 -7.57 -17.04 2.20
N ALA A 167 -6.23 -16.94 2.21
CA ALA A 167 -5.37 -17.68 1.28
C ALA A 167 -4.82 -18.91 2.02
N PRO A 168 -4.86 -20.10 1.39
CA PRO A 168 -4.30 -21.31 1.97
C PRO A 168 -2.79 -21.12 2.13
N TYR A 169 -2.30 -21.37 3.34
CA TYR A 169 -0.89 -21.39 3.67
C TYR A 169 -0.12 -22.26 2.68
N TYR A 170 0.68 -21.66 1.80
CA TYR A 170 1.82 -22.32 1.20
C TYR A 170 3.07 -21.74 1.84
N ARG A 171 3.57 -22.42 2.88
CA ARG A 171 4.96 -22.31 3.30
C ARG A 171 5.79 -23.04 2.25
N TYR A 172 6.72 -22.34 1.61
CA TYR A 172 7.85 -22.95 0.91
C TYR A 172 8.81 -23.56 1.93
#